data_AF-A0A846QAV1-F1
#
_entry.id   AF-A0A846QAV1-F1
#
_cell.length_a   1.000
_cell.length_b   1.000
_cell.length_c   1.000
_cell.angle_alpha   90.00
_cell.angle_beta   90.00
_cell.angle_gamma   90.00
#
_symmetry.space_group_name_H-M   'P 1'
#
loop_
_entity.id
_entity.type
_entity.pdbx_description
1 polymer ?
#
loop_
_entity_poly.entity_id
_entity_poly.type
_entity_poly.pdbx_seq_one_letter_code
_entity_poly.pdbx_strand_id
1 'polypeptide(L)'
;MPYKARISVPIIVVAVTIVGMLLYSSTMVPQLLPRTSGLMGEPSTGGLTIDDVLSVAQDYLEAVGELDLAVAEIMEFSNHFYVDVYEEGRGVHAFELIVERDGDVYPEHGPNMMWNTKYGHHGRGMMGRGGMMGTYSESAEMLIDEHESVDYAQNYLDKHMPGASAVEPHRFYGYYTLHVEADGNIIGMLSVNGYDGSVWYHNWHGEFIQIIELEHHEE
;
A
#
# COMPACT_ATOMS: atom_id res chain seq x y z
N MET A 1 -46.36 -0.08 54.61
CA MET A 1 -45.67 0.98 53.83
C MET A 1 -44.71 1.71 54.75
N PRO A 2 -43.61 2.32 54.28
CA PRO A 2 -42.82 2.08 53.05
C PRO A 2 -41.39 1.57 53.44
N TYR A 3 -40.39 1.30 52.60
CA TYR A 3 -40.27 1.20 51.13
C TYR A 3 -39.29 0.04 50.78
N LYS A 4 -38.50 0.15 49.69
CA LYS A 4 -37.32 -0.68 49.34
C LYS A 4 -36.28 0.18 48.62
N ALA A 5 -35.00 -0.23 48.64
CA ALA A 5 -34.07 -0.02 47.52
C ALA A 5 -32.91 -1.03 47.55
N ARG A 6 -32.70 -1.73 46.43
CA ARG A 6 -31.44 -2.39 46.03
C ARG A 6 -31.22 -1.97 44.58
N ILE A 7 -30.01 -1.56 44.22
CA ILE A 7 -29.62 -1.34 42.83
C ILE A 7 -28.28 -2.03 42.62
N SER A 8 -28.22 -2.85 41.57
CA SER A 8 -27.04 -3.58 41.09
C SER A 8 -26.58 -3.00 39.77
N VAL A 9 -25.27 -2.96 39.54
CA VAL A 9 -24.64 -2.40 38.34
C VAL A 9 -24.95 -3.26 37.11
N PRO A 10 -25.36 -2.68 35.96
CA PRO A 10 -25.40 -3.39 34.68
C PRO A 10 -24.04 -3.33 33.98
N ILE A 11 -23.56 -4.50 33.53
CA ILE A 11 -22.50 -4.60 32.53
C ILE A 11 -23.16 -4.42 31.16
N ILE A 12 -22.61 -3.55 30.31
CA ILE A 12 -23.06 -3.38 28.92
C ILE A 12 -22.23 -4.31 28.05
N VAL A 13 -22.89 -5.34 27.50
CA VAL A 13 -22.38 -6.14 26.38
C VAL A 13 -23.09 -5.63 25.12
N VAL A 14 -22.34 -5.07 24.18
CA VAL A 14 -22.88 -4.73 22.85
C VAL A 14 -22.65 -5.92 21.94
N ALA A 15 -23.74 -6.61 21.59
CA ALA A 15 -23.75 -7.57 20.50
C ALA A 15 -24.28 -6.89 19.24
N VAL A 16 -23.56 -7.03 18.12
CA VAL A 16 -24.02 -6.59 16.79
C VAL A 16 -24.21 -7.85 15.94
N THR A 17 -25.43 -8.06 15.45
CA THR A 17 -25.78 -9.22 14.60
C THR A 17 -26.34 -8.77 13.24
N ILE A 18 -25.54 -9.05 12.21
CA ILE A 18 -25.87 -9.43 10.81
C ILE A 18 -27.32 -9.19 10.34
N VAL A 19 -27.49 -8.40 9.26
CA VAL A 19 -28.41 -8.70 8.13
C VAL A 19 -27.81 -8.13 6.84
N GLY A 20 -27.68 -8.93 5.78
CA GLY A 20 -27.17 -8.43 4.48
C GLY A 20 -27.10 -9.41 3.31
N MET A 21 -27.70 -10.61 3.39
CA MET A 21 -27.59 -11.63 2.34
C MET A 21 -28.63 -11.40 1.22
N LEU A 22 -28.21 -10.94 0.04
CA LEU A 22 -29.05 -10.79 -1.15
C LEU A 22 -28.72 -11.86 -2.19
N LEU A 23 -29.64 -12.80 -2.38
CA LEU A 23 -29.58 -13.82 -3.43
C LEU A 23 -30.09 -13.25 -4.76
N TYR A 24 -29.30 -13.38 -5.82
CA TYR A 24 -29.80 -13.31 -7.20
C TYR A 24 -29.38 -14.57 -7.97
N SER A 25 -30.36 -15.27 -8.54
CA SER A 25 -30.13 -16.37 -9.47
C SER A 25 -31.00 -16.18 -10.71
N SER A 26 -30.43 -16.38 -11.90
CA SER A 26 -31.16 -16.77 -13.12
C SER A 26 -30.21 -17.12 -14.28
N THR A 27 -30.27 -18.40 -14.68
CA THR A 27 -30.23 -18.93 -16.06
C THR A 27 -29.14 -18.50 -17.05
N MET A 28 -28.31 -19.47 -17.46
CA MET A 28 -27.52 -19.46 -18.71
C MET A 28 -28.40 -19.70 -19.97
N VAL A 29 -28.11 -18.99 -21.07
CA VAL A 29 -27.99 -19.52 -22.46
C VAL A 29 -27.24 -18.47 -23.36
N PRO A 30 -26.69 -18.81 -24.55
CA PRO A 30 -25.41 -18.22 -24.99
C PRO A 30 -25.38 -17.64 -26.43
N GLN A 31 -24.16 -17.26 -26.87
CA GLN A 31 -23.68 -17.05 -28.26
C GLN A 31 -23.90 -15.68 -28.96
N LEU A 32 -22.76 -15.16 -29.47
CA LEU A 32 -22.53 -14.23 -30.60
C LEU A 32 -23.41 -12.98 -30.81
N LEU A 33 -22.77 -11.81 -30.75
CA LEU A 33 -22.94 -10.70 -31.70
C LEU A 33 -21.59 -9.98 -31.96
N PRO A 34 -21.44 -9.16 -33.03
CA PRO A 34 -20.16 -9.01 -33.73
C PRO A 34 -19.28 -7.82 -33.33
N ARG A 35 -18.02 -7.90 -33.78
CA ARG A 35 -17.00 -6.85 -33.73
C ARG A 35 -17.32 -5.69 -34.68
N THR A 36 -17.76 -4.54 -34.14
CA THR A 36 -17.72 -3.22 -34.78
C THR A 36 -17.34 -2.17 -33.72
N SER A 37 -16.08 -1.72 -33.70
CA SER A 37 -15.65 -0.46 -34.34
C SER A 37 -16.05 0.79 -33.55
N GLY A 38 -15.04 1.52 -33.04
CA GLY A 38 -15.17 2.95 -32.77
C GLY A 38 -15.41 3.38 -31.32
N LEU A 39 -14.49 3.04 -30.41
CA LEU A 39 -14.05 4.01 -29.40
C LEU A 39 -12.54 4.24 -29.61
N MET A 40 -12.25 5.01 -30.64
CA MET A 40 -10.98 5.72 -30.71
C MET A 40 -11.10 6.83 -29.67
N GLY A 41 -10.51 6.61 -28.49
CA GLY A 41 -10.44 7.66 -27.48
C GLY A 41 -9.83 8.90 -28.11
N GLU A 42 -10.50 10.04 -27.96
CA GLU A 42 -9.89 11.34 -28.24
C GLU A 42 -8.55 11.40 -27.49
N PRO A 43 -7.47 11.93 -28.07
CA PRO A 43 -6.22 12.07 -27.35
C PRO A 43 -6.47 13.01 -26.17
N SER A 44 -6.42 12.48 -24.94
CA SER A 44 -6.59 13.30 -23.74
C SER A 44 -5.46 14.33 -23.71
N THR A 45 -5.81 15.61 -23.82
CA THR A 45 -4.87 16.71 -23.60
C THR A 45 -4.69 16.96 -22.10
N GLY A 46 -4.57 15.88 -21.34
CA GLY A 46 -4.49 15.77 -19.89
C GLY A 46 -3.93 14.39 -19.54
N GLY A 47 -3.02 14.35 -18.56
CA GLY A 47 -2.28 13.15 -18.18
C GLY A 47 -3.14 12.10 -17.48
N LEU A 48 -2.48 11.04 -17.01
CA LEU A 48 -3.13 9.93 -16.30
C LEU A 48 -3.94 10.42 -15.09
N THR A 49 -5.07 9.74 -14.84
CA THR A 49 -5.82 9.78 -13.59
C THR A 49 -5.42 8.60 -12.69
N ILE A 50 -5.78 8.65 -11.41
CA ILE A 50 -5.49 7.57 -10.47
C ILE A 50 -6.15 6.22 -10.88
N ASP A 51 -7.31 6.26 -11.54
CA ASP A 51 -8.00 5.06 -12.09
C ASP A 51 -7.21 4.44 -13.26
N ASP A 52 -6.58 5.28 -14.10
CA ASP A 52 -5.71 4.79 -15.19
C ASP A 52 -4.45 4.11 -14.62
N VAL A 53 -3.91 4.64 -13.52
CA VAL A 53 -2.70 4.13 -12.85
C VAL A 53 -2.89 2.73 -12.30
N LEU A 54 -4.08 2.37 -11.79
CA LEU A 54 -4.39 1.00 -11.39
C LEU A 54 -4.23 0.03 -12.56
N SER A 55 -4.71 0.41 -13.76
CA SER A 55 -4.58 -0.42 -14.96
C SER A 55 -3.11 -0.53 -15.40
N VAL A 56 -2.36 0.57 -15.36
CA VAL A 56 -0.91 0.61 -15.66
C VAL A 56 -0.10 -0.27 -14.70
N ALA A 57 -0.42 -0.25 -13.41
CA ALA A 57 0.22 -1.09 -12.40
C ALA A 57 -0.11 -2.58 -12.60
N GLN A 58 -1.36 -2.92 -12.93
CA GLN A 58 -1.76 -4.30 -13.26
C GLN A 58 -1.02 -4.83 -14.51
N ASP A 59 -0.98 -4.05 -15.59
CA ASP A 59 -0.22 -4.37 -16.81
C ASP A 59 1.29 -4.59 -16.50
N TYR A 60 1.87 -3.78 -15.61
CA TYR A 60 3.25 -3.95 -15.15
C TYR A 60 3.44 -5.28 -14.41
N LEU A 61 2.57 -5.61 -13.44
CA LEU A 61 2.65 -6.86 -12.67
C LEU A 61 2.49 -8.10 -13.57
N GLU A 62 1.56 -8.08 -14.53
CA GLU A 62 1.44 -9.14 -15.54
C GLU A 62 2.74 -9.32 -16.36
N ALA A 63 3.43 -8.21 -16.69
CA ALA A 63 4.70 -8.25 -17.40
C ALA A 63 5.88 -8.75 -16.55
N VAL A 64 5.84 -8.61 -15.21
CA VAL A 64 6.82 -9.25 -14.30
C VAL A 64 6.66 -10.76 -14.31
N GLY A 65 5.41 -11.24 -14.34
CA GLY A 65 5.07 -12.66 -14.42
C GLY A 65 5.23 -13.46 -13.12
N GLU A 66 5.30 -12.79 -11.98
CA GLU A 66 5.18 -13.40 -10.65
C GLU A 66 3.68 -13.51 -10.28
N LEU A 67 3.25 -14.67 -9.79
CA LEU A 67 1.82 -15.03 -9.72
C LEU A 67 1.11 -14.70 -8.39
N ASP A 68 1.80 -14.00 -7.48
CA ASP A 68 1.40 -13.78 -6.08
C ASP A 68 1.46 -12.28 -5.71
N LEU A 69 1.42 -11.39 -6.72
CA LEU A 69 1.55 -9.94 -6.56
C LEU A 69 0.25 -9.22 -6.92
N ALA A 70 -0.17 -8.29 -6.06
CA ALA A 70 -1.33 -7.43 -6.25
C ALA A 70 -1.00 -5.97 -5.92
N VAL A 71 -1.85 -5.02 -6.32
CA VAL A 71 -1.69 -3.59 -5.99
C VAL A 71 -2.42 -3.31 -4.68
N ALA A 72 -1.70 -2.97 -3.61
CA ALA A 72 -2.27 -2.68 -2.29
C ALA A 72 -2.87 -1.28 -2.19
N GLU A 73 -2.11 -0.29 -2.63
CA GLU A 73 -2.41 1.13 -2.45
C GLU A 73 -1.91 1.93 -3.65
N ILE A 74 -2.64 2.97 -4.03
CA ILE A 74 -2.19 3.99 -4.97
C ILE A 74 -2.39 5.35 -4.33
N MET A 75 -1.34 6.17 -4.33
CA MET A 75 -1.40 7.56 -3.86
C MET A 75 -1.06 8.50 -5.00
N GLU A 76 -1.96 9.44 -5.32
CA GLU A 76 -1.63 10.55 -6.21
C GLU A 76 -0.98 11.68 -5.42
N PHE A 77 0.19 12.11 -5.89
CA PHE A 77 0.85 13.33 -5.44
C PHE A 77 1.04 14.30 -6.61
N SER A 78 1.40 15.56 -6.33
CA SER A 78 1.53 16.61 -7.36
C SER A 78 2.52 16.24 -8.48
N ASN A 79 3.59 15.51 -8.17
CA ASN A 79 4.61 15.17 -9.15
C ASN A 79 4.22 13.92 -9.96
N HIS A 80 3.86 12.84 -9.26
CA HIS A 80 3.66 11.50 -9.81
C HIS A 80 2.69 10.67 -8.94
N PHE A 81 2.46 9.43 -9.32
CA PHE A 81 1.72 8.46 -8.51
C PHE A 81 2.68 7.48 -7.84
N TYR A 82 2.45 7.19 -6.56
CA TYR A 82 3.07 6.09 -5.83
C TYR A 82 2.13 4.88 -5.87
N VAL A 83 2.71 3.68 -5.99
CA VAL A 83 1.97 2.41 -5.99
C VAL A 83 2.66 1.41 -5.07
N ASP A 84 1.92 0.91 -4.09
CA ASP A 84 2.32 -0.17 -3.20
C ASP A 84 1.92 -1.52 -3.83
N VAL A 85 2.85 -2.46 -3.92
CA VAL A 85 2.60 -3.82 -4.42
C VAL A 85 2.71 -4.81 -3.25
N TYR A 86 1.66 -5.61 -3.04
CA TYR A 86 1.55 -6.60 -1.99
C TYR A 86 1.88 -8.02 -2.47
N GLU A 87 2.37 -8.88 -1.60
CA GLU A 87 2.55 -10.31 -1.85
C GLU A 87 1.54 -11.13 -1.03
N GLU A 88 0.45 -11.56 -1.68
CA GLU A 88 -0.74 -12.13 -1.03
C GLU A 88 -0.41 -13.38 -0.22
N GLY A 89 0.26 -14.38 -0.82
CA GLY A 89 0.66 -15.62 -0.18
C GLY A 89 1.72 -15.48 0.93
N ARG A 90 2.19 -14.26 1.23
CA ARG A 90 3.14 -13.96 2.31
C ARG A 90 2.60 -13.03 3.39
N GLY A 91 1.58 -12.21 3.11
CA GLY A 91 1.09 -11.21 4.06
C GLY A 91 2.09 -10.08 4.32
N VAL A 92 2.76 -9.61 3.26
CA VAL A 92 3.87 -8.64 3.31
C VAL A 92 3.86 -7.78 2.06
N HIS A 93 4.16 -6.49 2.20
CA HIS A 93 4.32 -5.59 1.07
C HIS A 93 5.63 -5.93 0.31
N ALA A 94 5.51 -6.13 -0.99
CA ALA A 94 6.57 -6.63 -1.85
C ALA A 94 7.56 -5.51 -2.21
N PHE A 95 7.09 -4.45 -2.87
CA PHE A 95 7.91 -3.33 -3.36
C PHE A 95 7.04 -2.14 -3.76
N GLU A 96 7.69 -0.99 -3.94
CA GLU A 96 7.06 0.29 -4.25
C GLU A 96 7.39 0.71 -5.70
N LEU A 97 6.44 1.29 -6.42
CA LEU A 97 6.63 1.83 -7.78
C LEU A 97 6.28 3.33 -7.83
N ILE A 98 6.97 4.03 -8.72
CA ILE A 98 6.53 5.34 -9.23
C ILE A 98 5.93 5.14 -10.62
N VAL A 99 4.77 5.75 -10.84
CA VAL A 99 4.17 5.94 -12.17
C VAL A 99 4.16 7.43 -12.47
N GLU A 100 4.91 7.83 -13.49
CA GLU A 100 4.98 9.21 -13.96
C GLU A 100 3.70 9.63 -14.70
N ARG A 101 3.43 10.93 -14.78
CA ARG A 101 2.17 11.46 -15.36
C ARG A 101 2.03 11.22 -16.87
N ASP A 102 3.09 10.79 -17.55
CA ASP A 102 3.10 10.32 -18.96
C ASP A 102 3.06 8.79 -19.11
N GLY A 103 3.09 8.05 -17.99
CA GLY A 103 2.94 6.59 -17.95
C GLY A 103 4.23 5.78 -17.86
N ASP A 104 5.40 6.41 -17.73
CA ASP A 104 6.63 5.68 -17.41
C ASP A 104 6.55 5.08 -15.99
N VAL A 105 6.86 3.78 -15.85
CA VAL A 105 6.80 3.04 -14.57
C VAL A 105 8.19 2.56 -14.18
N TYR A 106 8.59 2.81 -12.93
CA TYR A 106 9.86 2.30 -12.39
C TYR A 106 9.80 2.08 -10.87
N PRO A 107 10.68 1.22 -10.30
CA PRO A 107 10.78 1.04 -8.86
C PRO A 107 11.08 2.35 -8.14
N GLU A 108 10.38 2.62 -7.04
CA GLU A 108 10.66 3.77 -6.21
C GLU A 108 12.10 3.77 -5.70
N HIS A 109 12.71 4.95 -5.57
CA HIS A 109 14.09 5.11 -5.17
C HIS A 109 14.23 5.25 -3.64
N GLY A 110 15.41 4.97 -3.10
CA GLY A 110 15.64 5.00 -1.66
C GLY A 110 15.29 3.65 -1.00
N PRO A 111 14.44 3.60 0.04
CA PRO A 111 14.15 2.39 0.83
C PRO A 111 13.85 1.14 0.00
N ASN A 112 12.93 1.22 -0.95
CA ASN A 112 12.59 0.16 -1.90
C ASN A 112 13.79 -0.44 -2.66
N MET A 113 14.78 0.36 -3.04
CA MET A 113 15.96 -0.13 -3.76
C MET A 113 17.12 -0.50 -2.84
N MET A 114 17.22 0.15 -1.67
CA MET A 114 18.38 0.08 -0.78
C MET A 114 18.20 -0.85 0.43
N TRP A 115 16.99 -0.90 0.99
CA TRP A 115 16.63 -1.65 2.19
C TRP A 115 15.77 -2.89 1.90
N ASN A 116 15.05 -2.92 0.78
CA ASN A 116 14.30 -4.11 0.37
C ASN A 116 15.23 -5.30 0.09
N THR A 117 15.17 -6.30 0.94
CA THR A 117 16.04 -7.49 0.95
C THR A 117 15.63 -8.55 -0.08
N LYS A 118 14.40 -8.49 -0.61
CA LYS A 118 13.85 -9.48 -1.55
C LYS A 118 13.70 -8.94 -2.98
N TYR A 119 13.25 -7.70 -3.15
CA TYR A 119 12.97 -7.07 -4.44
C TYR A 119 13.90 -5.90 -4.79
N GLY A 120 14.63 -5.33 -3.83
CA GLY A 120 15.60 -4.26 -4.05
C GLY A 120 16.94 -4.73 -4.66
N HIS A 121 17.96 -3.86 -4.67
CA HIS A 121 19.27 -4.13 -5.28
C HIS A 121 20.01 -5.38 -4.75
N HIS A 122 19.71 -5.80 -3.52
CA HIS A 122 20.29 -6.99 -2.89
C HIS A 122 19.43 -8.26 -3.09
N GLY A 123 18.22 -8.09 -3.60
CA GLY A 123 17.24 -9.13 -3.85
C GLY A 123 17.28 -9.71 -5.26
N ARG A 124 16.17 -10.32 -5.68
CA ARG A 124 15.98 -10.90 -7.03
C ARG A 124 15.49 -9.89 -8.08
N GLY A 125 15.08 -8.69 -7.67
CA GLY A 125 14.24 -7.81 -8.49
C GLY A 125 14.92 -7.13 -9.68
N MET A 126 14.18 -7.05 -10.79
CA MET A 126 14.25 -6.12 -11.95
C MET A 126 15.58 -5.89 -12.69
N MET A 127 16.72 -5.74 -12.01
CA MET A 127 17.99 -5.27 -12.58
C MET A 127 19.04 -6.36 -12.81
N GLY A 128 18.72 -7.65 -12.64
CA GLY A 128 19.76 -8.68 -12.76
C GLY A 128 19.33 -10.14 -12.79
N ARG A 129 19.07 -10.68 -13.99
CA ARG A 129 19.05 -12.13 -14.25
C ARG A 129 20.48 -12.74 -14.25
N GLY A 130 21.32 -12.36 -13.28
CA GLY A 130 22.75 -12.65 -13.28
C GLY A 130 23.53 -12.13 -12.06
N GLY A 131 23.24 -12.65 -10.86
CA GLY A 131 23.96 -12.32 -9.63
C GLY A 131 24.19 -13.53 -8.72
N MET A 132 25.24 -14.31 -8.95
CA MET A 132 25.61 -15.51 -8.14
C MET A 132 26.29 -15.18 -6.80
N MET A 133 25.97 -14.03 -6.17
CA MET A 133 26.62 -13.54 -4.93
C MET A 133 25.66 -12.68 -4.08
N GLY A 134 24.63 -13.30 -3.52
CA GLY A 134 23.76 -12.68 -2.52
C GLY A 134 23.12 -13.75 -1.64
N THR A 135 23.19 -13.59 -0.31
CA THR A 135 22.39 -14.41 0.61
C THR A 135 21.03 -13.73 0.72
N TYR A 136 20.06 -14.23 -0.05
CA TYR A 136 18.69 -13.73 -0.03
C TYR A 136 18.03 -13.98 1.33
N SER A 137 17.29 -13.00 1.85
CA SER A 137 16.27 -13.25 2.87
C SER A 137 14.92 -13.38 2.18
N GLU A 138 14.28 -14.54 2.30
CA GLU A 138 12.84 -14.68 2.03
C GLU A 138 12.00 -14.38 3.27
N SER A 139 12.63 -14.06 4.40
CA SER A 139 11.95 -13.68 5.64
C SER A 139 11.73 -12.18 5.68
N ALA A 140 10.50 -11.78 6.02
CA ALA A 140 10.13 -10.42 6.41
C ALA A 140 10.29 -10.19 7.93
N GLU A 141 10.85 -11.15 8.68
CA GLU A 141 11.20 -10.96 10.08
C GLU A 141 12.28 -9.87 10.21
N MET A 142 12.03 -8.94 11.12
CA MET A 142 12.83 -7.76 11.39
C MET A 142 13.13 -7.65 12.89
N LEU A 143 14.10 -6.82 13.27
CA LEU A 143 14.44 -6.61 14.68
C LEU A 143 13.52 -5.59 15.37
N ILE A 144 12.91 -4.73 14.56
CA ILE A 144 11.95 -3.69 14.93
C ILE A 144 10.58 -4.16 14.47
N ASP A 145 9.59 -4.09 15.36
CA ASP A 145 8.20 -4.36 15.02
C ASP A 145 7.45 -3.10 14.52
N GLU A 146 6.17 -3.27 14.14
CA GLU A 146 5.34 -2.19 13.59
C GLU A 146 5.15 -1.03 14.59
N HIS A 147 5.00 -1.32 15.89
CA HIS A 147 4.88 -0.29 16.93
C HIS A 147 6.19 0.45 17.12
N GLU A 148 7.31 -0.28 17.20
CA GLU A 148 8.63 0.33 17.28
C GLU A 148 8.93 1.18 16.04
N SER A 149 8.49 0.77 14.84
CA SER A 149 8.65 1.55 13.60
C SER A 149 7.92 2.90 13.68
N VAL A 150 6.69 2.92 14.20
CA VAL A 150 5.92 4.15 14.47
C VAL A 150 6.62 5.02 15.50
N ASP A 151 7.18 4.44 16.57
CA ASP A 151 7.96 5.17 17.56
C ASP A 151 9.21 5.83 16.94
N TYR A 152 9.97 5.13 16.09
CA TYR A 152 11.13 5.71 15.37
C TYR A 152 10.71 6.84 14.44
N ALA A 153 9.64 6.64 13.67
CA ALA A 153 9.06 7.63 12.77
C ALA A 153 8.60 8.90 13.51
N GLN A 154 7.81 8.75 14.58
CA GLN A 154 7.32 9.87 15.38
C GLN A 154 8.47 10.64 16.03
N ASN A 155 9.47 9.94 16.55
CA ASN A 155 10.68 10.55 17.11
C ASN A 155 11.48 11.38 16.08
N TYR A 156 11.34 11.11 14.78
CA TYR A 156 11.89 11.95 13.71
C TYR A 156 10.98 13.15 13.44
N LEU A 157 9.67 12.93 13.26
CA LEU A 157 8.69 13.99 12.99
C LEU A 157 8.65 15.05 14.10
N ASP A 158 8.69 14.67 15.38
CA ASP A 158 8.72 15.60 16.52
C ASP A 158 9.89 16.62 16.45
N LYS A 159 10.98 16.27 15.76
CA LYS A 159 12.19 17.11 15.61
C LYS A 159 12.18 17.92 14.32
N HIS A 160 11.59 17.38 13.24
CA HIS A 160 11.72 17.91 11.89
C HIS A 160 10.43 18.53 11.33
N MET A 161 9.27 18.03 11.77
CA MET A 161 7.92 18.46 11.38
C MET A 161 6.98 18.48 12.61
N PRO A 162 7.20 19.37 13.61
CA PRO A 162 6.42 19.35 14.84
C PRO A 162 4.92 19.54 14.62
N GLY A 163 4.12 18.63 15.15
CA GLY A 163 2.66 18.58 14.94
C GLY A 163 2.21 17.60 13.86
N ALA A 164 3.14 16.98 13.13
CA ALA A 164 2.85 15.83 12.29
C ALA A 164 2.86 14.52 13.09
N SER A 165 2.13 13.53 12.58
CA SER A 165 2.05 12.17 13.14
C SER A 165 2.48 11.12 12.13
N ALA A 166 3.13 10.05 12.58
CA ALA A 166 3.37 8.85 11.77
C ALA A 166 2.22 7.86 11.98
N VAL A 167 1.64 7.35 10.90
CA VAL A 167 0.51 6.40 10.94
C VAL A 167 0.72 5.26 9.94
N GLU A 168 -0.10 4.22 10.04
CA GLU A 168 -0.29 3.16 9.03
C GLU A 168 1.03 2.53 8.53
N PRO A 169 1.74 1.75 9.39
CA PRO A 169 2.99 1.12 9.02
C PRO A 169 2.80 -0.08 8.08
N HIS A 170 3.11 0.11 6.80
CA HIS A 170 3.16 -0.92 5.79
C HIS A 170 4.49 -1.68 5.90
N ARG A 171 4.42 -2.99 6.13
CA ARG A 171 5.59 -3.86 6.36
C ARG A 171 6.14 -4.40 5.04
N PHE A 172 7.34 -3.96 4.67
CA PHE A 172 8.12 -4.47 3.55
C PHE A 172 9.25 -5.40 4.00
N TYR A 173 9.92 -6.03 3.04
CA TYR A 173 11.06 -6.91 3.28
C TYR A 173 12.33 -6.17 3.74
N GLY A 174 12.39 -5.74 5.00
CA GLY A 174 13.58 -5.13 5.64
C GLY A 174 13.40 -3.66 6.07
N TYR A 175 12.20 -3.10 5.86
CA TYR A 175 11.81 -1.76 6.27
C TYR A 175 10.29 -1.66 6.39
N TYR A 176 9.84 -0.55 6.98
CA TYR A 176 8.46 -0.11 6.97
C TYR A 176 8.34 1.17 6.17
N THR A 177 7.22 1.37 5.48
CA THR A 177 6.81 2.70 4.98
C THR A 177 5.58 3.14 5.77
N LEU A 178 5.51 4.42 6.13
CA LEU A 178 4.48 5.01 6.97
C LEU A 178 3.97 6.29 6.31
N HIS A 179 2.67 6.52 6.36
CA HIS A 179 2.11 7.82 6.02
C HIS A 179 2.46 8.84 7.11
N VAL A 180 2.59 10.11 6.70
CA VAL A 180 2.79 11.25 7.58
C VAL A 180 1.56 12.14 7.51
N GLU A 181 0.86 12.32 8.62
CA GLU A 181 -0.33 13.16 8.72
C GLU A 181 -0.06 14.49 9.43
N ALA A 182 -0.87 15.51 9.10
CA ALA A 182 -1.10 16.67 9.95
C ALA A 182 -2.58 17.07 9.94
N ASP A 183 -3.11 17.41 11.12
CA ASP A 183 -4.55 17.73 11.33
C ASP A 183 -5.53 16.67 10.76
N GLY A 184 -5.13 15.39 10.71
CA GLY A 184 -5.92 14.28 10.17
C GLY A 184 -6.00 14.25 8.64
N ASN A 185 -4.97 14.73 7.95
CA ASN A 185 -4.80 14.61 6.51
C ASN A 185 -3.37 14.14 6.22
N ILE A 186 -3.21 13.23 5.26
CA ILE A 186 -1.89 12.83 4.76
C ILE A 186 -1.19 14.04 4.10
N ILE A 187 0.06 14.27 4.46
CA ILE A 187 0.93 15.35 3.95
C ILE A 187 2.26 14.85 3.36
N GLY A 188 2.51 13.54 3.40
CA GLY A 188 3.75 12.93 2.93
C GLY A 188 3.93 11.51 3.46
N MET A 189 5.12 10.97 3.27
CA MET A 189 5.49 9.60 3.66
C MET A 189 6.93 9.55 4.17
N LEU A 190 7.26 8.51 4.93
CA LEU A 190 8.62 8.17 5.30
C LEU A 190 8.78 6.65 5.41
N SER A 191 10.01 6.17 5.39
CA SER A 191 10.31 4.78 5.75
C SER A 191 11.22 4.67 6.98
N VAL A 192 11.13 3.54 7.67
CA VAL A 192 11.97 3.17 8.81
C VAL A 192 12.66 1.83 8.52
N ASN A 193 13.99 1.78 8.61
CA ASN A 193 14.74 0.54 8.47
C ASN A 193 14.43 -0.42 9.62
N GLY A 194 14.01 -1.65 9.32
CA GLY A 194 13.56 -2.63 10.31
C GLY A 194 14.67 -3.33 11.11
N TYR A 195 15.94 -2.97 10.90
CA TYR A 195 17.07 -3.53 11.63
C TYR A 195 17.77 -2.53 12.55
N ASP A 196 17.77 -1.23 12.22
CA ASP A 196 18.46 -0.19 12.99
C ASP A 196 17.65 1.08 13.31
N GLY A 197 16.41 1.19 12.82
CA GLY A 197 15.51 2.32 13.10
C GLY A 197 15.87 3.60 12.35
N SER A 198 16.76 3.53 11.36
CA SER A 198 17.07 4.67 10.49
C SER A 198 15.83 5.15 9.75
N VAL A 199 15.54 6.45 9.86
CA VAL A 199 14.37 7.09 9.21
C VAL A 199 14.78 7.76 7.91
N TRP A 200 13.99 7.56 6.85
CA TRP A 200 14.14 8.18 5.54
C TRP A 200 12.84 8.88 5.13
N TYR A 201 12.78 10.20 5.23
CA TYR A 201 11.63 10.98 4.79
C TYR A 201 11.56 11.10 3.26
N HIS A 202 10.39 10.89 2.67
CA HIS A 202 10.19 10.88 1.22
C HIS A 202 9.94 12.28 0.67
N ASN A 203 11.00 12.97 0.26
CA ASN A 203 10.93 14.37 -0.17
C ASN A 203 10.70 14.58 -1.68
N TRP A 204 10.32 13.54 -2.43
CA TRP A 204 10.20 13.58 -3.90
C TRP A 204 8.75 13.61 -4.44
N HIS A 205 7.74 13.19 -3.67
CA HIS A 205 6.36 13.08 -4.18
C HIS A 205 5.68 14.43 -4.47
N GLY A 206 5.96 15.45 -3.65
CA GLY A 206 5.26 16.73 -3.70
C GLY A 206 4.04 16.76 -2.79
N GLU A 207 3.00 17.50 -3.17
CA GLU A 207 1.77 17.63 -2.36
C GLU A 207 0.86 16.40 -2.55
N PHE A 208 0.32 15.83 -1.48
CA PHE A 208 -0.67 14.75 -1.54
C PHE A 208 -2.00 15.24 -2.13
N ILE A 209 -2.64 14.41 -2.96
CA ILE A 209 -3.91 14.74 -3.63
C ILE A 209 -5.03 13.78 -3.22
N GLN A 210 -4.81 12.47 -3.35
CA GLN A 210 -5.79 11.43 -3.04
C GLN A 210 -5.14 10.05 -2.92
N ILE A 211 -5.87 9.11 -2.33
CA ILE A 211 -5.46 7.72 -2.10
C ILE A 211 -6.57 6.76 -2.56
N ILE A 212 -6.19 5.60 -3.08
CA ILE A 212 -7.02 4.42 -3.25
C ILE A 212 -6.34 3.27 -2.53
N GLU A 213 -6.94 2.82 -1.42
CA GLU A 213 -6.63 1.52 -0.81
C GLU A 213 -7.46 0.43 -1.50
N LEU A 214 -6.86 -0.74 -1.68
CA LEU A 214 -7.50 -1.94 -2.20
C LEU A 214 -7.47 -3.02 -1.12
N GLU A 215 -8.64 -3.58 -0.77
CA GLU A 215 -8.74 -4.59 0.29
C GLU A 215 -7.99 -5.87 -0.10
N HIS A 216 -6.98 -6.23 0.68
CA HIS A 216 -6.30 -7.53 0.64
C HIS A 216 -6.62 -8.27 1.93
N HIS A 217 -7.20 -9.47 1.81
CA HIS A 217 -7.61 -10.25 2.98
C HIS A 217 -6.45 -11.11 3.49
N GLU A 218 -6.00 -10.85 4.73
CA GLU A 218 -5.28 -11.84 5.52
C GLU A 218 -6.27 -12.96 5.93
N GLU A 219 -5.99 -14.22 5.55
CA GLU A 219 -6.76 -15.43 5.97
C GLU A 219 -6.29 -16.01 7.32
#